data_AF-A0A9R0S1L0-F1
#
_entry.id   AF-A0A9R0S1L0-F1
#
_cell.length_a   1.000
_cell.length_b   1.000
_cell.length_c   1.000
_cell.angle_alpha   90.00
_cell.angle_beta   90.00
_cell.angle_gamma   90.00
#
_symmetry.space_group_name_H-M   'P 1'
#
loop_
_entity.id
_entity.type
_entity.pdbx_description
1 polymer ?
#
loop_
_entity_poly.entity_id
_entity_poly.type
_entity_poly.pdbx_seq_one_letter_code
_entity_poly.pdbx_strand_id
1 'polypeptide(L)'
;MAPSNVPAALLLLLLLAASGPLRPMLSGAAPLEPVAVSLLAGAQEKGAVCLDGTPPGYHLQRGSRDGSGSWLLHLEGGGWCSTLKDCSGRRMSVLGSSNFMKPLQFAGHGIFDSDEIYNPDFYNWNKVYVRYCDGASFAGDAEGQAQVTF
;
A
#
# COMPACT_ATOMS: atom_id res chain seq x y z
N MET A 1 -70.62 -2.57 -0.52
CA MET A 1 -69.48 -3.39 -1.00
C MET A 1 -69.56 -3.45 -2.52
N ALA A 2 -68.74 -2.66 -3.18
CA ALA A 2 -68.47 -2.73 -4.62
C ALA A 2 -66.97 -2.46 -4.77
N PRO A 3 -66.20 -3.26 -5.53
CA PRO A 3 -64.80 -2.98 -5.73
C PRO A 3 -64.68 -1.78 -6.66
N SER A 4 -64.08 -0.71 -6.16
CA SER A 4 -63.70 0.46 -6.94
C SER A 4 -62.61 0.06 -7.93
N ASN A 5 -62.99 -0.09 -9.21
CA ASN A 5 -62.04 -0.24 -10.32
C ASN A 5 -61.25 1.06 -10.45
N VAL A 6 -60.00 1.04 -9.99
CA VAL A 6 -59.03 2.08 -10.31
C VAL A 6 -58.77 1.99 -11.81
N PRO A 7 -59.03 3.05 -12.60
CA PRO A 7 -58.83 3.00 -14.05
C PRO A 7 -57.35 2.74 -14.34
N ALA A 8 -57.07 1.80 -15.25
CA ALA A 8 -55.71 1.38 -15.60
C ALA A 8 -54.76 2.55 -15.95
N ALA A 9 -55.32 3.69 -16.38
CA ALA A 9 -54.60 4.94 -16.61
C ALA A 9 -53.96 5.54 -15.34
N LEU A 10 -54.61 5.43 -14.17
CA LEU A 10 -54.03 5.89 -12.90
C LEU A 10 -52.86 5.00 -12.44
N LEU A 11 -52.93 3.70 -12.73
CA LEU A 11 -51.83 2.76 -12.43
C LEU A 11 -50.59 3.03 -13.31
N LEU A 12 -50.80 3.39 -14.57
CA LEU A 12 -49.71 3.77 -15.49
C LEU A 12 -49.04 5.09 -15.09
N LEU A 13 -49.82 6.08 -14.66
CA LEU A 13 -49.30 7.38 -14.20
C LEU A 13 -48.49 7.27 -12.90
N LEU A 14 -48.87 6.36 -11.99
CA LEU A 14 -48.11 6.09 -10.77
C LEU A 14 -46.77 5.38 -11.05
N LEU A 15 -46.69 4.52 -12.08
CA LEU A 15 -45.45 3.86 -12.49
C LEU A 15 -44.45 4.84 -13.12
N LEU A 16 -44.93 5.85 -13.87
CA LEU A 16 -44.09 6.90 -14.46
C LEU A 16 -43.56 7.91 -13.43
N ALA A 17 -44.24 8.07 -12.29
CA ALA A 17 -43.80 8.94 -11.19
C ALA A 17 -42.75 8.27 -10.28
N ALA A 18 -42.59 6.95 -10.33
CA ALA A 18 -41.58 6.22 -9.57
C ALA A 18 -40.20 6.19 -10.25
N SER A 19 -40.13 6.51 -11.55
CA SER A 19 -38.87 6.73 -12.26
C SER A 19 -38.40 8.17 -12.06
N GLY A 20 -37.85 8.45 -10.87
CA GLY A 20 -36.98 9.61 -10.69
C GLY A 20 -35.84 9.58 -11.72
N PRO A 21 -35.26 10.73 -12.11
CA PRO A 21 -34.17 10.75 -13.07
C PRO A 21 -33.07 9.82 -12.57
N LEU A 22 -32.65 8.85 -13.41
CA LEU A 22 -31.44 8.09 -13.15
C LEU A 22 -30.31 9.12 -13.01
N ARG A 23 -29.91 9.40 -11.77
CA ARG A 23 -28.64 10.06 -11.51
C ARG A 23 -27.61 9.12 -12.11
N PRO A 24 -26.85 9.53 -13.13
CA PRO A 24 -25.69 8.75 -13.51
C PRO A 24 -24.85 8.68 -12.23
N MET A 25 -24.71 7.47 -11.69
CA MET A 25 -23.64 7.18 -10.74
C MET A 25 -22.37 7.33 -11.57
N LEU A 26 -21.89 8.56 -11.73
CA LEU A 26 -20.48 8.81 -11.96
C LEU A 26 -19.80 8.36 -10.67
N SER A 27 -19.63 7.05 -10.53
CA SER A 27 -18.58 6.47 -9.72
C SER A 27 -17.29 6.83 -10.44
N GLY A 28 -16.85 8.08 -10.29
CA GLY A 28 -15.48 8.44 -10.58
C GLY A 28 -14.66 7.59 -9.63
N ALA A 29 -14.06 6.52 -10.13
CA ALA A 29 -13.07 5.78 -9.38
C ALA A 29 -12.08 6.81 -8.83
N ALA A 30 -11.97 6.90 -7.51
CA ALA A 30 -10.98 7.76 -6.89
C ALA A 30 -9.63 7.46 -7.56
N PRO A 31 -8.83 8.48 -7.92
CA PRO A 31 -7.51 8.24 -8.49
C PRO A 31 -6.75 7.24 -7.62
N LEU A 32 -6.11 6.26 -8.25
CA LEU A 32 -5.33 5.24 -7.57
C LEU A 32 -4.06 5.90 -7.00
N GLU A 33 -4.16 6.52 -5.83
CA GLU A 33 -3.06 7.27 -5.24
C GLU A 33 -1.89 6.35 -4.82
N PRO A 34 -0.63 6.73 -5.11
CA PRO A 34 0.54 6.03 -4.61
C PRO A 34 0.60 5.99 -3.08
N VAL A 35 0.98 4.86 -2.52
CA VAL A 35 1.16 4.67 -1.08
C VAL A 35 2.47 5.31 -0.65
N ALA A 36 2.39 6.33 0.21
CA ALA A 36 3.57 7.03 0.73
C ALA A 36 4.45 6.13 1.62
N VAL A 37 5.74 6.49 1.72
CA VAL A 37 6.67 5.86 2.66
C VAL A 37 6.37 6.38 4.07
N SER A 38 6.25 5.47 5.03
CA SER A 38 6.24 5.77 6.46
C SER A 38 7.61 5.40 7.04
N LEU A 39 8.29 6.35 7.65
CA LEU A 39 9.54 6.09 8.37
C LEU A 39 9.25 5.48 9.73
N LEU A 40 10.06 4.50 10.14
CA LEU A 40 9.88 3.82 11.42
C LEU A 40 10.26 4.77 12.56
N ALA A 41 9.25 5.25 13.29
CA ALA A 41 9.44 6.14 14.42
C ALA A 41 10.26 5.44 15.54
N GLY A 42 11.21 6.16 16.12
CA GLY A 42 12.04 5.63 17.21
C GLY A 42 13.15 4.67 16.77
N ALA A 43 13.37 4.48 15.46
CA ALA A 43 14.32 3.49 14.95
C ALA A 43 15.77 3.90 15.17
N GLN A 44 16.11 5.16 14.89
CA GLN A 44 17.48 5.68 15.03
C GLN A 44 17.93 5.67 16.49
N GLU A 45 17.04 5.99 17.43
CA GLU A 45 17.29 5.95 18.87
C GLU A 45 17.59 4.53 19.38
N LYS A 46 17.14 3.52 18.64
CA LYS A 46 17.41 2.09 18.91
C LYS A 46 18.56 1.52 18.07
N GLY A 47 19.24 2.34 17.28
CA GLY A 47 20.31 1.91 16.37
C GLY A 47 19.83 1.18 15.10
N ALA A 48 18.52 1.10 14.85
CA ALA A 48 17.98 0.50 13.64
C ALA A 48 17.99 1.52 12.50
N VAL A 49 18.96 1.40 11.60
CA VAL A 49 19.21 2.37 10.52
C VAL A 49 19.48 1.69 9.18
N CYS A 50 19.24 2.41 8.09
CA CYS A 50 19.75 2.06 6.77
C CYS A 50 21.28 2.23 6.69
N LEU A 51 21.90 1.78 5.59
CA LEU A 51 23.34 1.90 5.36
C LEU A 51 23.90 3.34 5.48
N ASP A 52 23.09 4.37 5.23
CA ASP A 52 23.49 5.77 5.38
C ASP A 52 23.15 6.41 6.74
N GLY A 53 22.54 5.65 7.66
CA GLY A 53 22.13 6.12 8.99
C GLY A 53 20.70 6.68 9.07
N THR A 54 19.98 6.77 7.95
CA THR A 54 18.56 7.18 7.95
C THR A 54 17.67 6.10 8.59
N PRO A 55 16.47 6.44 9.11
CA PRO A 55 15.55 5.43 9.62
C PRO A 55 15.03 4.54 8.47
N PRO A 56 14.81 3.24 8.70
CA PRO A 56 14.14 2.37 7.74
C PRO A 56 12.69 2.80 7.52
N GLY A 57 12.12 2.39 6.39
CA GLY A 57 10.76 2.78 5.98
C GLY A 57 9.91 1.61 5.50
N TYR A 58 8.60 1.80 5.48
CA TYR A 58 7.63 0.86 4.93
C TYR A 58 6.45 1.60 4.30
N HIS A 59 5.74 0.94 3.40
CA HIS A 59 4.45 1.41 2.89
C HIS A 59 3.33 0.64 3.58
N LEU A 60 2.22 1.30 3.87
CA LEU A 60 1.07 0.68 4.50
C LEU A 60 -0.22 1.11 3.80
N GLN A 61 -0.92 0.12 3.22
CA GLN A 61 -2.31 0.25 2.82
C GLN A 61 -3.17 -0.53 3.80
N ARG A 62 -4.13 0.15 4.45
CA ARG A 62 -5.01 -0.49 5.44
C ARG A 62 -6.02 -1.39 4.75
N GLY A 63 -6.23 -2.56 5.37
CA GLY A 63 -7.26 -3.49 4.96
C GLY A 63 -8.66 -2.94 5.24
N SER A 64 -9.66 -3.63 4.70
CA SER A 64 -11.07 -3.25 4.86
C SER A 64 -11.94 -4.46 5.18
N ARG A 65 -13.11 -4.19 5.76
CA ARG A 65 -14.12 -5.21 6.11
C ARG A 65 -13.50 -6.38 6.91
N ASP A 66 -13.79 -7.60 6.51
CA ASP A 66 -13.30 -8.86 7.06
C ASP A 66 -11.79 -9.06 6.90
N GLY A 67 -11.15 -8.41 5.92
CA GLY A 67 -9.69 -8.42 5.77
C GLY A 67 -8.93 -7.48 6.72
N SER A 68 -9.63 -6.64 7.49
CA SER A 68 -8.99 -5.65 8.37
C SER A 68 -8.16 -6.24 9.52
N GLY A 69 -8.39 -7.51 9.87
CA GLY A 69 -7.59 -8.27 10.84
C GLY A 69 -6.42 -9.06 10.25
N SER A 70 -6.34 -9.14 8.91
CA SER A 70 -5.36 -9.96 8.20
C SER A 70 -4.24 -9.09 7.62
N TRP A 71 -3.04 -9.68 7.48
CA TRP A 71 -1.82 -8.94 7.17
C TRP A 71 -0.97 -9.66 6.11
N LEU A 72 -0.59 -8.92 5.07
CA LEU A 72 0.41 -9.30 4.08
C LEU A 72 1.65 -8.44 4.30
N LEU A 73 2.77 -9.07 4.64
CA LEU A 73 4.06 -8.41 4.79
C LEU A 73 4.99 -8.86 3.67
N HIS A 74 5.46 -7.92 2.87
CA HIS A 74 6.45 -8.16 1.83
C HIS A 74 7.75 -7.49 2.20
N LEU A 75 8.86 -8.21 2.01
CA LEU A 75 10.20 -7.71 2.19
C LEU A 75 10.79 -7.40 0.81
N GLU A 76 11.11 -6.14 0.55
CA GLU A 76 11.74 -5.71 -0.72
C GLU A 76 13.06 -6.48 -0.96
N GLY A 77 13.32 -6.87 -2.21
CA GLY A 77 14.60 -7.46 -2.59
C GLY A 77 15.69 -6.42 -2.87
N GLY A 78 16.81 -6.87 -3.45
CA GLY A 78 17.87 -5.94 -3.88
C GLY A 78 19.29 -6.47 -3.76
N GLY A 79 19.49 -7.76 -3.53
CA GLY A 79 20.81 -8.37 -3.29
C GLY A 79 21.46 -7.83 -2.02
N TRP A 80 22.73 -8.11 -1.80
CA TRP A 80 23.47 -7.67 -0.60
C TRP A 80 24.78 -6.97 -0.97
N CYS A 81 25.47 -6.50 0.04
CA CYS A 81 26.82 -5.95 -0.05
C CYS A 81 27.71 -6.70 0.96
N SER A 82 29.01 -6.84 0.69
CA SER A 82 29.90 -7.70 1.49
C SER A 82 31.24 -7.06 1.79
N THR A 83 31.53 -5.89 1.22
CA THR A 83 32.78 -5.17 1.45
C THR A 83 32.46 -3.72 1.79
N LEU A 84 33.36 -3.06 2.52
CA LEU A 84 33.21 -1.64 2.83
C LEU A 84 32.99 -0.80 1.57
N LYS A 85 33.68 -1.14 0.47
CA LYS A 85 33.58 -0.43 -0.80
C LYS A 85 32.21 -0.59 -1.45
N ASP A 86 31.68 -1.81 -1.55
CA ASP A 86 30.37 -2.03 -2.18
C ASP A 86 29.21 -1.50 -1.32
N CYS A 87 29.26 -1.67 0.01
CA CYS A 87 28.25 -1.14 0.91
C CYS A 87 28.25 0.40 0.90
N SER A 88 29.43 1.02 0.94
CA SER A 88 29.54 2.49 0.84
C SER A 88 28.99 3.01 -0.48
N GLY A 89 29.22 2.28 -1.59
CA GLY A 89 28.67 2.63 -2.90
C GLY A 89 27.13 2.55 -2.96
N ARG A 90 26.51 1.69 -2.14
CA ARG A 90 25.05 1.52 -2.09
C ARG A 90 24.34 2.51 -1.17
N ARG A 91 25.03 3.09 -0.19
CA ARG A 91 24.37 3.93 0.84
C ARG A 91 23.59 5.11 0.25
N MET A 92 24.07 5.70 -0.85
CA MET A 92 23.43 6.84 -1.53
C MET A 92 22.42 6.38 -2.60
N SER A 93 21.60 5.38 -2.28
CA SER A 93 20.61 4.81 -3.21
C SER A 93 19.32 4.43 -2.49
N VAL A 94 18.29 4.06 -3.27
CA VAL A 94 17.02 3.55 -2.73
C VAL A 94 17.17 2.28 -1.87
N LEU A 95 18.28 1.54 -2.05
CA LEU A 95 18.60 0.31 -1.32
C LEU A 95 19.58 0.52 -0.15
N GLY A 96 19.85 1.77 0.20
CA GLY A 96 20.76 2.12 1.30
C GLY A 96 20.36 3.35 2.11
N SER A 97 19.30 4.05 1.70
CA SER A 97 18.87 5.29 2.32
C SER A 97 17.40 5.57 2.07
N SER A 98 16.68 5.93 3.13
CA SER A 98 15.27 6.29 3.04
C SER A 98 15.02 7.64 2.39
N ASN A 99 16.04 8.49 2.27
CA ASN A 99 15.96 9.78 1.55
C ASN A 99 15.68 9.61 0.04
N PHE A 100 15.94 8.43 -0.51
CA PHE A 100 15.72 8.15 -1.93
C PHE A 100 14.46 7.29 -2.18
N MET A 101 13.77 6.85 -1.12
CA MET A 101 12.58 6.03 -1.23
C MET A 101 11.39 6.87 -1.72
N LYS A 102 10.81 6.46 -2.84
CA LYS A 102 9.60 7.09 -3.42
C LYS A 102 8.33 6.33 -3.01
N PRO A 103 7.15 6.99 -3.04
CA PRO A 103 5.86 6.32 -2.95
C PRO A 103 5.72 5.17 -3.95
N LEU A 104 4.96 4.14 -3.60
CA LEU A 104 4.72 2.97 -4.44
C LEU A 104 3.27 2.89 -4.89
N GLN A 105 3.05 2.57 -6.16
CA GLN A 105 1.72 2.22 -6.66
C GLN A 105 1.43 0.77 -6.26
N PHE A 106 0.31 0.52 -5.58
CA PHE A 106 -0.13 -0.85 -5.26
C PHE A 106 -1.15 -1.39 -6.27
N ALA A 107 -2.00 -0.51 -6.81
CA ALA A 107 -2.98 -0.88 -7.81
C ALA A 107 -2.28 -1.34 -9.11
N GLY A 108 -2.72 -2.46 -9.68
CA GLY A 108 -2.08 -3.11 -10.82
C GLY A 108 -0.85 -3.97 -10.46
N HIS A 109 -0.47 -4.07 -9.18
CA HIS A 109 0.76 -4.78 -8.75
C HIS A 109 0.48 -6.13 -8.08
N GLY A 110 -0.29 -6.99 -8.74
CA GLY A 110 -0.49 -8.40 -8.37
C GLY A 110 -1.06 -8.56 -6.95
N ILE A 111 -0.31 -9.22 -6.07
CA ILE A 111 -0.73 -9.48 -4.67
C ILE A 111 -0.97 -8.21 -3.83
N PHE A 112 -0.55 -7.03 -4.32
CA PHE A 112 -0.84 -5.75 -3.70
C PHE A 112 -2.13 -5.09 -4.20
N ASP A 113 -2.70 -5.56 -5.31
CA ASP A 113 -3.90 -4.96 -5.87
C ASP A 113 -5.07 -5.07 -4.89
N SER A 114 -5.91 -4.03 -4.84
CA SER A 114 -7.12 -4.00 -4.01
C SER A 114 -8.38 -4.37 -4.79
N ASP A 115 -8.25 -4.66 -6.09
CA ASP A 115 -9.30 -5.27 -6.88
C ASP A 115 -9.30 -6.80 -6.67
N GLU A 116 -10.45 -7.33 -6.23
CA GLU A 116 -10.67 -8.76 -6.00
C GLU A 116 -10.51 -9.59 -7.28
N ILE A 117 -10.75 -8.99 -8.46
CA ILE A 117 -10.55 -9.68 -9.75
C ILE A 117 -9.05 -9.99 -9.97
N TYR A 118 -8.17 -9.10 -9.54
CA TYR A 118 -6.72 -9.24 -9.72
C TYR A 118 -6.02 -9.89 -8.51
N ASN A 119 -6.62 -9.79 -7.31
CA ASN A 119 -6.08 -10.31 -6.06
C ASN A 119 -7.16 -10.96 -5.19
N PRO A 120 -7.75 -12.10 -5.61
CA PRO A 120 -8.94 -12.67 -4.96
C PRO A 120 -8.70 -13.04 -3.49
N ASP A 121 -7.47 -13.39 -3.12
CA ASP A 121 -7.15 -13.90 -1.79
C ASP A 121 -6.84 -12.79 -0.77
N PHE A 122 -6.22 -11.68 -1.21
CA PHE A 122 -5.65 -10.66 -0.31
C PHE A 122 -6.11 -9.22 -0.59
N TYR A 123 -7.04 -9.00 -1.52
CA TYR A 123 -7.41 -7.66 -1.97
C TYR A 123 -7.79 -6.69 -0.85
N ASN A 124 -8.44 -7.19 0.21
CA ASN A 124 -8.93 -6.41 1.36
C ASN A 124 -8.04 -6.52 2.63
N TRP A 125 -6.88 -7.18 2.57
CA TRP A 125 -5.96 -7.30 3.72
C TRP A 125 -5.19 -6.02 3.98
N ASN A 126 -4.62 -5.87 5.18
CA ASN A 126 -3.58 -4.86 5.40
C ASN A 126 -2.33 -5.28 4.63
N LYS A 127 -1.80 -4.37 3.81
CA LYS A 127 -0.63 -4.64 2.97
C LYS A 127 0.52 -3.77 3.40
N VAL A 128 1.62 -4.41 3.79
CA VAL A 128 2.85 -3.77 4.20
C VAL A 128 3.96 -4.13 3.23
N TYR A 129 4.59 -3.10 2.65
CA TYR A 129 5.79 -3.25 1.84
C TYR A 129 6.97 -2.68 2.64
N VAL A 130 7.78 -3.56 3.23
CA VAL A 130 8.96 -3.18 4.00
C VAL A 130 10.09 -2.85 3.03
N ARG A 131 10.65 -1.64 3.13
CA ARG A 131 11.70 -1.19 2.24
C ARG A 131 13.05 -1.77 2.64
N TYR A 132 13.83 -2.16 1.65
CA TYR A 132 15.13 -2.78 1.84
C TYR A 132 16.23 -1.72 1.82
N CYS A 133 16.97 -1.60 2.93
CA CYS A 133 18.03 -0.59 3.01
C CYS A 133 19.23 -0.95 3.90
N ASP A 134 19.28 -2.18 4.44
CA ASP A 134 20.35 -2.64 5.34
C ASP A 134 21.56 -3.22 4.57
N GLY A 135 21.37 -3.61 3.29
CA GLY A 135 22.41 -4.25 2.48
C GLY A 135 22.76 -5.67 2.90
N ALA A 136 22.02 -6.26 3.85
CA ALA A 136 22.32 -7.53 4.50
C ALA A 136 21.17 -8.55 4.40
N SER A 137 20.25 -8.36 3.45
CA SER A 137 19.09 -9.23 3.21
C SER A 137 18.22 -9.44 4.46
N PHE A 138 18.04 -8.39 5.29
CA PHE A 138 17.33 -8.42 6.56
C PHE A 138 17.93 -9.36 7.63
N ALA A 139 19.18 -9.78 7.46
CA ALA A 139 19.88 -10.68 8.38
C ALA A 139 20.92 -9.95 9.24
N GLY A 140 21.14 -8.65 9.02
CA GLY A 140 22.13 -7.87 9.76
C GLY A 140 21.65 -7.44 11.16
N ASP A 141 22.54 -7.54 12.15
CA ASP A 141 22.32 -7.15 13.55
C ASP A 141 23.49 -6.30 14.11
N ALA A 142 24.32 -5.76 13.22
CA ALA A 142 25.51 -5.00 13.62
C ALA A 142 25.14 -3.70 14.35
N GLU A 143 25.68 -3.52 15.56
CA GLU A 143 25.50 -2.31 16.37
C GLU A 143 26.54 -1.22 16.05
N GLY A 144 27.64 -1.59 15.37
CA GLY A 144 28.79 -0.74 15.13
C GLY A 144 28.79 -0.04 13.76
N GLN A 145 29.49 1.09 13.67
CA GLN A 145 29.71 1.80 12.40
C GLN A 145 31.00 1.34 11.74
N ALA A 146 30.93 1.05 10.45
CA ALA A 146 32.11 0.83 9.62
C ALA A 146 32.91 2.14 9.48
N GLN A 147 34.22 2.08 9.73
CA GLN A 147 35.13 3.19 9.48
C GLN A 147 35.42 3.27 7.97
N VAL A 148 34.86 4.29 7.31
CA VAL A 148 35.07 4.52 5.87
C VAL A 148 36.21 5.53 5.70
N THR A 149 37.42 5.02 5.45
CA THR A 149 38.58 5.86 5.09
C THR A 149 38.58 6.04 3.57
N PHE A 150 38.49 7.29 3.10
CA PHE A 150 38.57 7.64 1.68
C PHE A 150 40.01 7.92 1.25
#